data_AF-R4V0X3-F1
#
_entry.id   AF-R4V0X3-F1
#
_cell.length_a   1.000
_cell.length_b   1.000
_cell.length_c   1.000
_cell.angle_alpha   90.00
_cell.angle_beta   90.00
_cell.angle_gamma   90.00
#
_symmetry.space_group_name_H-M   'P 1'
#
loop_
_entity.id
_entity.type
_entity.pdbx_description
1 polymer ?
#
loop_
_entity_poly.entity_id
_entity_poly.type
_entity_poly.pdbx_seq_one_letter_code
_entity_poly.pdbx_strand_id
1 'polypeptide(L)'
;MPEAASTAKVQVTAGYGGKVIQKGENFDEAEKAMEEELRSHPEWIYVPTFNDPLIIAGQGTIGIEIHESLPEIDVVVVPIGGGGLISGVSVALKKLKSNIRIIGVNAESCPSTYQAFCDHHKIEAERVNKGSHTIADGIAVKSPGDLNLQIIFDLVDEVVFVSEDEIALSIALLAERGKIVA
;
A
#
# COMPACT_ATOMS: atom_id res chain seq x y z
N MET A 1 -8.31 8.02 -12.44
CA MET A 1 -8.07 6.56 -12.29
C MET A 1 -7.43 6.04 -13.56
N PRO A 2 -6.59 4.99 -13.52
CA PRO A 2 -6.10 4.35 -14.72
C PRO A 2 -7.25 3.80 -15.58
N GLU A 3 -7.06 3.70 -16.89
CA GLU A 3 -8.05 3.12 -17.80
C GLU A 3 -8.31 1.65 -17.50
N ALA A 4 -7.27 0.91 -17.07
CA ALA A 4 -7.35 -0.49 -16.65
C ALA A 4 -7.90 -0.70 -15.23
N ALA A 5 -8.29 0.35 -14.50
CA ALA A 5 -8.87 0.20 -13.16
C ALA A 5 -10.12 -0.69 -13.22
N SER A 6 -10.27 -1.58 -12.23
CA SER A 6 -11.38 -2.53 -12.22
C SER A 6 -12.74 -1.84 -12.23
N THR A 7 -13.67 -2.39 -13.01
CA THR A 7 -15.03 -1.83 -13.18
C THR A 7 -15.74 -1.64 -11.84
N ALA A 8 -15.52 -2.54 -10.89
CA ALA A 8 -16.07 -2.43 -9.54
C ALA A 8 -15.63 -1.14 -8.84
N LYS A 9 -14.34 -0.77 -8.90
CA LYS A 9 -13.82 0.46 -8.28
C LYS A 9 -14.41 1.71 -8.93
N VAL A 10 -14.50 1.72 -10.25
CA VAL A 10 -15.09 2.83 -11.02
C VAL A 10 -16.56 3.02 -10.64
N GLN A 11 -17.34 1.94 -10.66
CA GLN A 11 -18.77 1.98 -10.36
C GLN A 11 -19.06 2.37 -8.92
N VAL A 12 -18.33 1.81 -7.95
CA VAL A 12 -18.52 2.14 -6.53
C VAL A 12 -18.17 3.60 -6.25
N THR A 13 -17.07 4.11 -6.80
CA THR A 13 -16.68 5.52 -6.61
C THR A 13 -17.71 6.47 -7.21
N ALA A 14 -18.21 6.16 -8.40
CA ALA A 14 -19.31 6.92 -9.01
C ALA A 14 -20.60 6.81 -8.19
N GLY A 15 -20.90 5.63 -7.64
CA GLY A 15 -22.05 5.38 -6.77
C GLY A 15 -22.04 6.19 -5.48
N TYR A 16 -20.85 6.50 -4.94
CA TYR A 16 -20.69 7.42 -3.80
C TYR A 16 -20.79 8.91 -4.18
N GLY A 17 -21.09 9.22 -5.44
CA GLY A 17 -21.24 10.60 -5.94
C GLY A 17 -19.94 11.20 -6.51
N GLY A 18 -18.87 10.41 -6.59
CA GLY A 18 -17.61 10.85 -7.19
C GLY A 18 -17.70 10.96 -8.71
N LYS A 19 -17.16 12.05 -9.29
CA LYS A 19 -16.93 12.13 -10.73
C LYS A 19 -15.66 11.36 -11.09
N VAL A 20 -15.81 10.19 -11.69
CA VAL A 20 -14.65 9.37 -12.08
C VAL A 20 -14.16 9.77 -13.47
N ILE A 21 -12.90 10.17 -13.55
CA ILE A 21 -12.17 10.39 -14.82
C ILE A 21 -11.14 9.27 -14.94
N GLN A 22 -11.24 8.48 -16.01
CA GLN A 22 -10.27 7.44 -16.34
C GLN A 22 -9.30 7.95 -17.41
N LYS A 23 -8.00 8.00 -17.10
CA LYS A 23 -6.93 8.50 -17.98
C LYS A 23 -5.60 7.89 -17.52
N GLY A 24 -4.78 7.44 -18.46
CA GLY A 24 -3.47 6.84 -18.21
C GLY A 24 -3.50 5.32 -18.01
N GLU A 25 -2.37 4.66 -18.26
CA GLU A 25 -2.27 3.18 -18.22
C GLU A 25 -2.05 2.65 -16.79
N ASN A 26 -1.47 3.45 -15.91
CA ASN A 26 -1.09 3.07 -14.54
C ASN A 26 -1.32 4.22 -13.56
N PHE A 27 -1.06 3.97 -12.26
CA PHE A 27 -1.29 4.94 -11.19
C PHE A 27 -0.56 6.28 -11.44
N ASP A 28 0.73 6.23 -11.79
CA ASP A 28 1.54 7.44 -11.95
C ASP A 28 1.06 8.30 -13.13
N GLU A 29 0.63 7.66 -14.23
CA GLU A 29 0.05 8.37 -15.37
C GLU A 29 -1.32 8.98 -15.05
N ALA A 30 -2.13 8.28 -14.25
CA ALA A 30 -3.40 8.80 -13.77
C ALA A 30 -3.21 9.98 -12.80
N GLU A 31 -2.17 9.93 -11.96
CA GLU A 31 -1.78 11.03 -11.07
C GLU A 31 -1.31 12.25 -11.88
N LYS A 32 -0.42 12.06 -12.86
CA LYS A 32 0.01 13.14 -13.76
C LYS A 32 -1.16 13.78 -14.50
N ALA A 33 -2.11 12.99 -14.98
CA ALA A 33 -3.32 13.49 -15.60
C ALA A 33 -4.19 14.29 -14.64
N MET A 34 -4.26 13.89 -13.37
CA MET A 34 -4.96 14.61 -12.31
C MET A 34 -4.28 15.95 -12.00
N GLU A 35 -2.94 16.01 -11.96
CA GLU A 35 -2.20 17.27 -11.78
C GLU A 35 -2.50 18.28 -12.90
N GLU A 36 -2.66 17.82 -14.14
CA GLU A 36 -3.08 18.67 -15.26
C GLU A 36 -4.48 19.25 -15.06
N GLU A 37 -5.43 18.43 -14.61
CA GLU A 37 -6.81 18.85 -14.32
C GLU A 37 -6.88 19.87 -13.17
N LEU A 38 -6.08 19.68 -12.11
CA LEU A 38 -6.01 20.60 -10.97
C LEU A 38 -5.59 22.02 -11.39
N ARG A 39 -4.70 22.16 -12.39
CA ARG A 39 -4.32 23.49 -12.90
C ARG A 39 -5.49 24.26 -13.50
N SER A 40 -6.50 23.55 -14.00
CA SER A 40 -7.69 24.14 -14.60
C SER A 40 -8.83 24.37 -13.59
N HIS A 41 -8.70 23.81 -12.38
CA HIS A 41 -9.71 23.85 -11.32
C HIS A 41 -9.06 24.30 -10.00
N PRO A 42 -8.74 25.59 -9.85
CA PRO A 42 -8.02 26.12 -8.68
C PRO A 42 -8.79 25.97 -7.36
N GLU A 43 -10.08 25.68 -7.41
CA GLU A 43 -10.93 25.40 -6.25
C GLU A 43 -10.81 23.95 -5.73
N TRP A 44 -10.17 23.05 -6.48
CA TRP A 44 -10.00 21.67 -6.07
C TRP A 44 -8.80 21.52 -5.13
N ILE A 45 -8.95 20.65 -4.13
CA ILE A 45 -7.88 20.26 -3.23
C ILE A 45 -7.39 18.88 -3.66
N TYR A 46 -6.09 18.75 -3.88
CA TYR A 46 -5.50 17.43 -4.06
C TYR A 46 -5.49 16.68 -2.73
N VAL A 47 -5.98 15.45 -2.75
CA VAL A 47 -5.88 14.52 -1.61
C VAL A 47 -4.88 13.43 -2.01
N PRO A 48 -3.65 13.45 -1.48
CA PRO A 48 -2.65 12.43 -1.76
C PRO A 48 -3.13 11.04 -1.32
N THR A 49 -2.70 10.02 -2.06
CA THR A 49 -3.09 8.63 -1.77
C THR A 49 -2.30 8.00 -0.61
N PHE A 50 -1.05 8.44 -0.37
CA PHE A 50 -0.20 7.87 0.69
C PHE A 50 0.90 8.81 1.22
N ASN A 51 1.54 9.64 0.39
CA ASN A 51 2.74 10.41 0.74
C ASN A 51 2.41 11.76 1.40
N ASP A 52 1.61 11.73 2.47
CA ASP A 52 1.19 12.92 3.22
C ASP A 52 1.09 12.61 4.73
N PRO A 53 1.57 13.49 5.63
CA PRO A 53 1.55 13.23 7.07
C PRO A 53 0.15 12.98 7.66
N LEU A 54 -0.90 13.64 7.16
CA LEU A 54 -2.27 13.44 7.66
C LEU A 54 -2.84 12.13 7.16
N ILE A 55 -2.55 11.76 5.90
CA ILE A 55 -2.92 10.44 5.36
C ILE A 55 -2.25 9.34 6.18
N ILE A 56 -0.94 9.45 6.43
CA ILE A 56 -0.16 8.49 7.25
C ILE A 56 -0.73 8.40 8.68
N ALA A 57 -0.98 9.54 9.32
CA ALA A 57 -1.57 9.59 10.66
C ALA A 57 -2.95 8.92 10.70
N GLY A 58 -3.78 9.16 9.68
CA GLY A 58 -5.07 8.49 9.52
C GLY A 58 -4.94 6.97 9.46
N GLN A 59 -3.98 6.44 8.69
CA GLN A 59 -3.77 4.99 8.62
C GLN A 59 -3.25 4.42 9.94
N GLY A 60 -2.53 5.21 10.73
CA GLY A 60 -2.03 4.81 12.05
C GLY A 60 -3.10 4.49 13.08
N THR A 61 -4.35 4.95 12.86
CA THR A 61 -5.49 4.57 13.72
C THR A 61 -5.70 3.06 13.75
N ILE A 62 -5.44 2.35 12.65
CA ILE A 62 -5.48 0.88 12.59
C ILE A 62 -4.47 0.27 13.58
N GLY A 63 -3.27 0.85 13.69
CA GLY A 63 -2.26 0.38 14.65
C GLY A 63 -2.71 0.57 16.10
N ILE A 64 -3.44 1.66 16.40
CA ILE A 64 -4.02 1.89 17.73
C ILE A 64 -5.07 0.82 18.03
N GLU A 65 -6.00 0.58 17.11
CA GLU A 65 -7.07 -0.42 17.26
C GLU A 65 -6.52 -1.85 17.42
N ILE A 66 -5.47 -2.20 16.66
CA ILE A 66 -4.76 -3.48 16.80
C ILE A 66 -4.20 -3.63 18.23
N HIS A 67 -3.51 -2.61 18.74
CA HIS A 67 -2.91 -2.68 20.07
C HIS A 67 -3.95 -2.78 21.19
N GLU A 68 -5.06 -2.03 21.08
CA GLU A 68 -6.17 -2.09 22.04
C GLU A 68 -6.84 -3.47 22.05
N SER A 69 -7.00 -4.08 20.87
CA SER A 69 -7.63 -5.38 20.72
C SER A 69 -6.71 -6.54 21.10
N LEU A 70 -5.40 -6.41 20.82
CA LEU A 70 -4.38 -7.44 20.97
C LEU A 70 -3.09 -6.85 21.60
N PRO A 71 -3.10 -6.51 22.90
CA PRO A 71 -1.94 -5.87 23.55
C PRO A 71 -0.68 -6.76 23.56
N GLU A 72 -0.86 -8.07 23.51
CA GLU A 72 0.22 -9.06 23.47
C GLU A 72 0.65 -9.46 22.05
N ILE A 73 0.24 -8.71 21.01
CA ILE A 73 0.65 -9.02 19.64
C ILE A 73 2.18 -8.96 19.49
N ASP A 74 2.74 -9.97 18.81
CA ASP A 74 4.17 -10.09 18.55
C ASP A 74 4.57 -9.61 17.15
N VAL A 75 3.73 -9.88 16.16
CA VAL A 75 4.01 -9.64 14.74
C VAL A 75 2.79 -9.07 14.04
N VAL A 76 2.99 -8.03 13.23
CA VAL A 76 1.97 -7.46 12.34
C VAL A 76 2.49 -7.47 10.91
N VAL A 77 1.71 -8.05 10.00
CA VAL A 77 2.03 -8.15 8.58
C VAL A 77 1.17 -7.13 7.83
N VAL A 78 1.80 -6.26 7.03
CA VAL A 78 1.13 -5.13 6.37
C VAL A 78 1.47 -5.09 4.88
N PRO A 79 0.47 -5.05 3.98
CA PRO A 79 0.73 -4.92 2.54
C PRO A 79 1.29 -3.53 2.22
N ILE A 80 2.18 -3.46 1.23
CA ILE A 80 2.84 -2.24 0.80
C ILE A 80 2.53 -1.97 -0.67
N GLY A 81 1.78 -0.89 -0.91
CA GLY A 81 1.72 -0.18 -2.20
C GLY A 81 2.62 1.04 -2.16
N GLY A 82 2.03 2.24 -2.04
CA GLY A 82 2.80 3.48 -1.86
C GLY A 82 3.36 3.71 -0.45
N GLY A 83 2.98 2.88 0.52
CA GLY A 83 3.54 2.86 1.88
C GLY A 83 2.72 3.56 2.97
N GLY A 84 1.64 4.27 2.62
CA GLY A 84 0.82 5.02 3.60
C GLY A 84 0.33 4.19 4.79
N LEU A 85 -0.22 3.00 4.49
CA LEU A 85 -0.74 2.09 5.51
C LEU A 85 0.35 1.60 6.47
N ILE A 86 1.42 1.00 5.94
CA ILE A 86 2.51 0.47 6.77
C ILE A 86 3.20 1.58 7.55
N SER A 87 3.41 2.76 6.98
CA SER A 87 4.01 3.88 7.70
C SER A 87 3.16 4.28 8.91
N GLY A 88 1.86 4.46 8.72
CA GLY A 88 0.95 4.85 9.80
C GLY A 88 0.89 3.80 10.90
N VAL A 89 0.64 2.55 10.52
CA VAL A 89 0.57 1.41 11.44
C VAL A 89 1.88 1.25 12.22
N SER A 90 3.03 1.38 11.55
CA SER A 90 4.35 1.29 12.18
C SER A 90 4.60 2.39 13.21
N VAL A 91 4.29 3.64 12.87
CA VAL A 91 4.45 4.76 13.82
C VAL A 91 3.60 4.53 15.07
N ALA A 92 2.34 4.14 14.91
CA ALA A 92 1.44 3.90 16.04
C ALA A 92 1.91 2.71 16.90
N LEU A 93 2.16 1.55 16.29
CA LEU A 93 2.53 0.34 17.01
C LEU A 93 3.89 0.45 17.70
N LYS A 94 4.93 0.96 17.02
CA LYS A 94 6.25 1.13 17.64
C LYS A 94 6.22 2.14 18.80
N LYS A 95 5.30 3.11 18.78
CA LYS A 95 5.09 4.04 19.90
C LYS A 95 4.39 3.40 21.09
N LEU A 96 3.42 2.52 20.85
CA LEU A 96 2.62 1.87 21.89
C LEU A 96 3.33 0.63 22.50
N LYS A 97 4.02 -0.16 21.66
CA LYS A 97 4.80 -1.33 22.06
C LYS A 97 6.02 -1.48 21.14
N SER A 98 7.18 -1.05 21.63
CA SER A 98 8.43 -0.97 20.85
C SER A 98 8.92 -2.30 20.28
N ASN A 99 8.55 -3.42 20.89
CA ASN A 99 9.08 -4.75 20.55
C ASN A 99 8.21 -5.51 19.54
N ILE A 100 7.09 -4.94 19.05
CA ILE A 100 6.29 -5.57 17.98
C ILE A 100 7.15 -5.64 16.72
N ARG A 101 7.18 -6.80 16.06
CA ARG A 101 7.77 -6.95 14.73
C ARG A 101 6.76 -6.56 13.66
N ILE A 102 7.19 -5.76 12.70
CA ILE A 102 6.36 -5.31 11.59
C ILE A 102 7.00 -5.81 10.30
N ILE A 103 6.22 -6.56 9.53
CA ILE A 103 6.64 -7.16 8.27
C ILE A 103 5.84 -6.54 7.13
N GLY A 104 6.55 -5.89 6.23
CA GLY A 104 6.00 -5.35 5.00
C GLY A 104 5.92 -6.39 3.89
N VAL A 105 4.84 -6.38 3.11
CA VAL A 105 4.65 -7.33 1.99
C VAL A 105 4.38 -6.60 0.69
N ASN A 106 5.25 -6.77 -0.30
CA ASN A 106 5.01 -6.37 -1.69
C ASN A 106 4.48 -7.55 -2.53
N ALA A 107 3.82 -7.25 -3.65
CA ALA A 107 3.70 -8.22 -4.73
C ALA A 107 5.06 -8.34 -5.46
N GLU A 108 5.45 -9.56 -5.84
CA GLU A 108 6.70 -9.82 -6.60
C GLU A 108 6.76 -8.98 -7.88
N SER A 109 5.63 -8.81 -8.57
CA SER A 109 5.52 -7.98 -9.77
C SER A 109 5.74 -6.48 -9.53
N CYS A 110 5.68 -6.01 -8.28
CA CYS A 110 5.82 -4.60 -7.88
C CYS A 110 6.76 -4.45 -6.68
N PRO A 111 8.06 -4.76 -6.82
CA PRO A 111 8.99 -4.91 -5.68
C PRO A 111 9.67 -3.60 -5.26
N SER A 112 9.09 -2.44 -5.59
CA SER A 112 9.77 -1.14 -5.48
C SER A 112 10.23 -0.83 -4.05
N THR A 113 9.39 -1.13 -3.06
CA THR A 113 9.75 -0.92 -1.64
C THR A 113 10.73 -1.97 -1.13
N TYR A 114 10.53 -3.26 -1.48
CA TYR A 114 11.48 -4.33 -1.17
C TYR A 114 12.90 -4.00 -1.63
N GLN A 115 13.06 -3.59 -2.90
CA GLN A 115 14.36 -3.22 -3.46
C GLN A 115 14.98 -2.04 -2.71
N ALA A 116 14.21 -0.97 -2.49
CA ALA A 116 14.68 0.20 -1.75
C ALA A 116 15.10 -0.15 -0.31
N PHE A 117 14.36 -1.03 0.36
CA PHE A 117 14.66 -1.51 1.72
C PHE A 117 15.97 -2.30 1.76
N CYS A 118 16.13 -3.27 0.86
CA CYS A 118 17.36 -4.06 0.75
C CYS A 118 18.58 -3.16 0.49
N ASP A 119 18.46 -2.21 -0.45
CA ASP A 119 19.54 -1.29 -0.80
C ASP A 119 19.91 -0.39 0.40
N HIS A 120 18.92 0.17 1.11
CA HIS A 120 19.15 1.04 2.27
C HIS A 120 19.86 0.31 3.41
N HIS A 121 19.42 -0.92 3.72
CA HIS A 121 19.97 -1.72 4.81
C HIS A 121 21.17 -2.59 4.39
N LYS A 122 21.62 -2.49 3.12
CA LYS A 122 22.72 -3.29 2.55
C LYS A 122 22.50 -4.79 2.69
N ILE A 123 21.26 -5.21 2.48
CA ILE A 123 20.83 -6.62 2.47
C ILE A 123 20.95 -7.11 1.03
N GLU A 124 21.47 -8.32 0.83
CA GLU A 124 21.48 -8.96 -0.48
C GLU A 124 20.03 -9.25 -0.91
N ALA A 125 19.56 -8.56 -1.94
CA ALA A 125 18.20 -8.71 -2.43
C ALA A 125 18.05 -10.04 -3.18
N GLU A 126 16.97 -10.76 -2.89
CA GLU A 126 16.60 -11.93 -3.67
C GLU A 126 16.20 -11.53 -5.10
N ARG A 127 16.37 -12.47 -6.03
CA ARG A 127 16.03 -12.22 -7.43
C ARG A 127 14.51 -12.14 -7.59
N VAL A 128 14.03 -10.93 -7.85
CA VAL A 128 12.63 -10.69 -8.17
C VAL A 128 12.35 -10.95 -9.66
N ASN A 129 11.34 -11.77 -9.97
CA ASN A 129 10.84 -11.87 -11.32
C ASN A 129 9.83 -10.76 -11.57
N LYS A 130 10.25 -9.70 -12.27
CA LYS A 130 9.34 -8.62 -12.67
C LYS A 130 8.29 -9.16 -13.65
N GLY A 131 7.17 -9.64 -13.11
CA GLY A 131 5.95 -9.89 -13.87
C GLY A 131 5.43 -8.61 -14.49
N SER A 132 4.70 -8.71 -15.60
CA SER A 132 4.14 -7.53 -16.26
C SER A 132 2.86 -7.02 -15.59
N HIS A 133 2.18 -7.87 -14.83
CA HIS A 133 0.88 -7.60 -14.23
C HIS A 133 0.75 -8.25 -12.86
N THR A 134 0.04 -7.59 -11.94
CA THR A 134 -0.34 -8.13 -10.64
C THR A 134 -1.85 -8.14 -10.46
N ILE A 135 -2.37 -9.18 -9.82
CA ILE A 135 -3.78 -9.23 -9.38
C ILE A 135 -4.03 -8.30 -8.18
N ALA A 136 -2.97 -7.91 -7.47
CA ALA A 136 -3.01 -6.98 -6.34
C ALA A 136 -2.95 -5.52 -6.82
N ASP A 137 -3.94 -5.10 -7.60
CA ASP A 137 -3.98 -3.79 -8.27
C ASP A 137 -3.93 -2.60 -7.31
N GLY A 138 -4.40 -2.76 -6.07
CA GLY A 138 -4.35 -1.74 -5.02
C GLY A 138 -2.94 -1.41 -4.51
N ILE A 139 -1.96 -2.30 -4.73
CA ILE A 139 -0.56 -2.08 -4.35
C ILE A 139 0.38 -2.00 -5.57
N ALA A 140 -0.17 -1.93 -6.78
CA ALA A 140 0.57 -1.81 -8.03
C ALA A 140 1.13 -0.37 -8.23
N VAL A 141 2.06 0.03 -7.37
CA VAL A 141 2.66 1.36 -7.33
C VAL A 141 4.13 1.29 -7.77
N LYS A 142 4.53 2.13 -8.74
CA LYS A 142 5.91 2.11 -9.27
C LYS A 142 6.92 2.62 -8.26
N SER A 143 6.58 3.66 -7.50
CA SER A 143 7.47 4.26 -6.53
C SER A 143 6.74 4.58 -5.23
N PRO A 144 7.23 4.10 -4.06
CA PRO A 144 6.69 4.49 -2.77
C PRO A 144 6.98 5.96 -2.47
N GLY A 145 6.22 6.56 -1.54
CA GLY A 145 6.42 7.95 -1.15
C GLY A 145 7.70 8.17 -0.36
N ASP A 146 8.39 9.30 -0.55
CA ASP A 146 9.64 9.62 0.16
C ASP A 146 9.47 9.63 1.68
N LEU A 147 8.37 10.21 2.19
CA LEU A 147 8.07 10.20 3.62
C LEU A 147 7.83 8.77 4.11
N ASN A 148 7.15 7.97 3.30
CA ASN A 148 6.83 6.59 3.63
C ASN A 148 8.09 5.73 3.69
N LEU A 149 8.98 5.86 2.70
CA LEU A 149 10.26 5.15 2.67
C LEU A 149 11.10 5.45 3.91
N GLN A 150 11.23 6.72 4.28
CA GLN A 150 11.99 7.09 5.48
C GLN A 150 11.42 6.40 6.73
N ILE A 151 10.09 6.42 6.90
CA ILE A 151 9.43 5.72 8.02
C ILE A 151 9.64 4.21 7.94
N ILE A 152 9.58 3.62 6.74
CA ILE A 152 9.78 2.19 6.53
C ILE A 152 11.20 1.79 6.94
N PHE A 153 12.23 2.53 6.52
CA PHE A 153 13.63 2.26 6.89
C PHE A 153 13.86 2.35 8.40
N ASP A 154 13.18 3.28 9.07
CA ASP A 154 13.39 3.51 10.49
C ASP A 154 12.61 2.54 11.39
N LEU A 155 11.43 2.08 10.97
CA LEU A 155 10.45 1.42 11.85
C LEU A 155 10.00 0.02 11.41
N VAL A 156 10.21 -0.39 10.16
CA VAL A 156 9.79 -1.71 9.67
C VAL A 156 10.95 -2.70 9.84
N ASP A 157 10.65 -3.86 10.43
CA ASP A 157 11.69 -4.83 10.78
C ASP A 157 12.11 -5.69 9.58
N GLU A 158 11.19 -5.92 8.64
CA GLU A 158 11.42 -6.78 7.48
C GLU A 158 10.48 -6.38 6.34
N VAL A 159 10.97 -6.45 5.10
CA VAL A 159 10.14 -6.34 3.90
C VAL A 159 10.35 -7.58 3.06
N VAL A 160 9.26 -8.25 2.71
CA VAL A 160 9.23 -9.44 1.85
C VAL A 160 8.37 -9.18 0.62
N PHE A 161 8.43 -10.08 -0.35
CA PHE A 161 7.51 -10.12 -1.47
C PHE A 161 6.85 -11.49 -1.60
N VAL A 162 5.69 -11.53 -2.24
CA VAL A 162 4.96 -12.77 -2.55
C VAL A 162 4.57 -12.80 -4.02
N SER A 163 4.59 -14.00 -4.60
CA SER A 163 4.19 -14.26 -5.98
C SER A 163 2.67 -14.11 -6.20
N GLU A 164 2.25 -13.95 -7.45
CA GLU A 164 0.83 -13.88 -7.81
C GLU A 164 0.07 -15.17 -7.44
N ASP A 165 0.73 -16.33 -7.55
CA ASP A 165 0.17 -17.62 -7.17
C ASP A 165 -0.07 -17.71 -5.65
N GLU A 166 0.84 -17.16 -4.84
CA GLU A 166 0.67 -17.09 -3.37
C GLU A 166 -0.45 -16.13 -2.97
N ILE A 167 -0.60 -15.01 -3.68
CA ILE A 167 -1.73 -14.09 -3.48
C ILE A 167 -3.05 -14.79 -3.83
N ALA A 168 -3.13 -15.43 -5.00
CA ALA A 168 -4.33 -16.16 -5.44
C ALA A 168 -4.69 -17.31 -4.49
N LEU A 169 -3.69 -18.06 -4.03
CA LEU A 169 -3.88 -19.13 -3.06
C LEU A 169 -4.37 -18.58 -1.71
N SER A 170 -3.83 -17.45 -1.26
CA SER A 170 -4.25 -16.80 -0.01
C SER A 170 -5.72 -16.35 -0.07
N ILE A 171 -6.16 -15.77 -1.19
CA ILE A 171 -7.57 -15.41 -1.42
C ILE A 171 -8.45 -16.67 -1.35
N ALA A 172 -8.05 -17.76 -2.02
CA ALA A 172 -8.80 -19.01 -1.99
C ALA A 172 -8.89 -19.59 -0.57
N LEU A 173 -7.80 -19.58 0.18
CA LEU A 173 -7.76 -20.05 1.57
C LEU A 173 -8.67 -19.23 2.48
N LEU A 174 -8.67 -17.90 2.35
CA LEU A 174 -9.55 -17.03 3.12
C LEU A 174 -11.02 -17.28 2.78
N ALA A 175 -11.35 -17.48 1.49
CA ALA A 175 -12.72 -17.78 1.07
C ALA A 175 -13.18 -19.16 1.56
N GLU A 176 -12.34 -20.18 1.45
CA GLU A 176 -12.70 -21.55 1.79
C GLU A 176 -12.71 -21.82 3.30
N ARG A 177 -11.73 -21.29 4.03
CA ARG A 177 -11.52 -21.57 5.46
C ARG A 177 -11.97 -20.43 6.36
N GLY A 178 -11.64 -19.20 5.99
CA GLY A 178 -12.04 -18.00 6.72
C GLY A 178 -13.50 -17.61 6.46
N LYS A 179 -14.09 -18.08 5.36
CA LYS A 179 -15.40 -17.62 4.85
C LYS A 179 -15.42 -16.10 4.62
N ILE A 180 -14.27 -15.55 4.26
CA ILE A 180 -14.04 -14.13 3.99
C ILE A 180 -13.58 -14.03 2.54
N VAL A 181 -14.22 -13.16 1.77
CA VAL A 181 -13.69 -12.72 0.47
C VAL A 181 -12.90 -11.45 0.75
N ALA A 182 -11.57 -11.54 0.64
CA ALA A 182 -10.62 -10.47 0.89
C ALA A 182 -9.91 -10.07 -0.41
#